data_AF-A0A2I0NWU2-F1
#
_entry.id   AF-A0A2I0NWU2-F1
#
_cell.length_a   1.000
_cell.length_b   1.000
_cell.length_c   1.000
_cell.angle_alpha   90.00
_cell.angle_beta   90.00
_cell.angle_gamma   90.00
#
_symmetry.space_group_name_H-M   'P 1'
#
loop_
_entity.id
_entity.type
_entity.pdbx_description
1 polymer ?
#
loop_
_entity_poly.entity_id
_entity_poly.type
_entity_poly.pdbx_seq_one_letter_code
_entity_poly.pdbx_strand_id
1 'polypeptide(L)'
;ANAPVIDFAMDIVEMEGRPFAKRGKRSGAKQVYEAAGGRRVTLPLAAPAPEDATPLLSRYVEHGTIVARPKMEDARERVLSRLSDLAGE
;
A
#
# COMPACT_ATOMS: atom_id res chain seq x y z
N ALA A 1 6.60 12.78 -22.42
CA ALA A 1 7.25 12.74 -21.09
C ALA A 1 7.20 14.15 -20.51
N ASN A 2 6.21 14.46 -19.67
CA ASN A 2 6.06 15.71 -18.89
C ASN A 2 4.88 15.55 -17.90
N ALA A 3 4.68 14.33 -17.38
CA ALA A 3 3.63 14.12 -16.39
C ALA A 3 4.02 14.82 -15.08
N PRO A 4 3.07 15.46 -14.38
CA PRO A 4 3.35 16.01 -13.06
C PRO A 4 3.82 14.90 -12.12
N VAL A 5 4.79 15.20 -11.27
CA VAL A 5 5.32 14.26 -10.28
C VAL A 5 4.36 14.14 -9.09
N ILE A 6 4.32 12.95 -8.48
CA ILE A 6 3.66 12.76 -7.20
C ILE A 6 4.66 13.09 -6.09
N ASP A 7 4.31 14.02 -5.21
CA ASP A 7 5.14 14.43 -4.08
C ASP A 7 5.06 13.41 -2.93
N PHE A 8 5.94 12.41 -2.95
CA PHE A 8 6.04 11.40 -1.90
C PHE A 8 6.97 11.86 -0.76
N ALA A 9 6.54 11.60 0.47
CA ALA A 9 7.35 11.79 1.67
C ALA A 9 7.59 10.45 2.38
N MET A 10 8.72 10.35 3.10
CA MET A 10 9.05 9.23 3.97
C MET A 10 9.26 9.76 5.39
N ASP A 11 8.47 9.26 6.35
CA ASP A 11 8.52 9.68 7.74
C ASP A 11 8.61 8.45 8.65
N ILE A 12 9.33 8.58 9.76
CA ILE A 12 9.32 7.60 10.84
C ILE A 12 7.92 7.59 11.48
N VAL A 13 7.30 6.42 11.57
CA VAL A 13 5.95 6.22 12.15
C VAL A 13 5.96 5.37 13.43
N GLU A 14 7.07 4.68 13.70
CA GLU A 14 7.31 3.92 14.93
C GLU A 14 8.77 4.03 15.33
N MET A 15 9.00 4.04 16.65
CA MET A 15 10.34 4.05 17.24
C MET A 15 10.36 3.00 18.35
N GLU A 16 11.29 2.05 18.28
CA GLU A 16 11.41 0.96 19.26
C GLU A 16 10.08 0.19 19.49
N GLY A 17 9.32 -0.03 18.42
CA GLY A 17 8.02 -0.72 18.48
C GLY A 17 6.87 0.11 19.06
N ARG A 18 7.08 1.40 19.37
CA ARG A 18 6.05 2.31 19.87
C ARG A 18 5.58 3.26 18.76
N PRO A 19 4.26 3.48 18.61
CA PRO A 19 3.74 4.48 17.68
C PRO A 19 4.30 5.88 17.97
N PHE A 20 5.02 6.45 17.00
CA PHE A 20 5.63 7.78 17.13
C PHE A 20 5.71 8.46 15.77
N ALA A 21 5.26 9.71 15.66
CA ALA A 21 5.34 10.46 14.41
C ALA A 21 5.40 11.96 14.65
N LYS A 22 5.90 12.70 13.66
CA LYS A 22 5.86 14.17 13.66
C LYS A 22 4.44 14.71 13.48
N ARG A 23 4.23 15.98 13.85
CA ARG A 23 2.93 16.65 13.66
C ARG A 23 2.49 16.58 12.18
N GLY A 24 1.23 16.23 11.97
CA GLY A 24 0.65 16.09 10.63
C GLY A 24 0.92 14.73 9.96
N LYS A 25 1.48 13.75 10.68
CA LYS A 25 1.66 12.37 10.21
C LYS A 25 0.97 11.39 11.17
N ARG A 26 0.42 10.30 10.63
CA ARG A 26 -0.22 9.25 11.43
C ARG A 26 0.84 8.25 11.91
N SER A 27 1.01 8.09 13.22
CA SER A 27 1.92 7.10 13.81
C SER A 27 1.44 5.65 13.64
N GLY A 28 2.28 4.70 14.04
CA GLY A 28 2.03 3.25 14.00
C GLY A 28 2.29 2.62 12.63
N ALA A 29 2.73 1.37 12.60
CA ALA A 29 2.75 0.55 11.40
C ALA A 29 1.31 0.28 10.95
N LYS A 30 1.11 0.19 9.63
CA LYS A 30 -0.22 0.09 9.02
C LYS A 30 -0.23 -0.93 7.90
N GLN A 31 -1.41 -1.48 7.64
CA GLN A 31 -1.71 -2.25 6.44
C GLN A 31 -2.76 -1.51 5.61
N VAL A 32 -2.70 -1.66 4.30
CA VAL A 32 -3.73 -1.20 3.37
C VAL A 32 -4.47 -2.42 2.84
N TYR A 33 -5.79 -2.39 2.92
CA TYR A 33 -6.65 -3.44 2.39
C TYR A 33 -7.50 -2.89 1.26
N GLU A 34 -7.74 -3.71 0.24
CA GLU A 34 -8.71 -3.48 -0.83
C GLU A 34 -9.94 -4.35 -0.58
N ALA A 35 -11.09 -3.72 -0.40
CA ALA A 35 -12.38 -4.38 -0.25
C ALA A 35 -13.09 -4.48 -1.61
N ALA A 36 -14.25 -5.15 -1.64
CA ALA A 36 -15.12 -5.20 -2.80
C ALA A 36 -15.38 -3.80 -3.40
N GLY A 37 -15.42 -3.73 -4.73
CA GLY A 37 -15.60 -2.47 -5.47
C GLY A 37 -14.37 -1.55 -5.46
N GLY A 38 -13.18 -2.05 -5.15
CA GLY A 38 -11.92 -1.29 -5.23
C GLY A 38 -11.71 -0.26 -4.10
N ARG A 39 -12.61 -0.22 -3.10
CA ARG A 39 -12.49 0.67 -1.94
C ARG A 39 -11.28 0.26 -1.10
N ARG A 40 -10.42 1.23 -0.77
CA ARG A 40 -9.25 1.01 0.09
C ARG A 40 -9.46 1.51 1.50
N VAL A 41 -8.96 0.74 2.47
CA VAL A 41 -8.94 1.12 3.89
C VAL A 41 -7.54 0.92 4.44
N THR A 42 -7.07 1.90 5.22
CA THR A 42 -5.80 1.81 5.94
C THR A 42 -6.08 1.61 7.41
N LEU A 43 -5.55 0.53 7.99
CA LEU A 43 -5.73 0.18 9.39
C LEU A 43 -4.36 0.03 10.08
N PRO A 44 -4.27 0.22 11.40
CA PRO A 44 -3.09 -0.18 12.16
C PRO A 44 -2.74 -1.65 11.87
N LEU A 45 -1.46 -1.98 11.79
CA LEU A 45 -1.01 -3.33 11.43
C LEU A 45 -1.49 -4.39 12.42
N ALA A 46 -1.66 -4.02 13.70
CA ALA A 46 -2.17 -4.89 14.75
C ALA A 46 -3.71 -5.03 14.76
N ALA A 47 -4.43 -4.23 13.96
CA ALA A 47 -5.88 -4.35 13.86
C ALA A 47 -6.26 -5.57 13.01
N PRO A 48 -7.41 -6.22 13.29
CA PRO A 48 -7.88 -7.32 12.47
C PRO A 48 -8.13 -6.85 11.03
N ALA A 49 -7.84 -7.73 10.07
CA ALA A 49 -8.19 -7.50 8.67
C ALA A 49 -9.72 -7.42 8.54
N PRO A 50 -10.26 -6.51 7.69
CA PRO A 50 -11.67 -6.53 7.35
C PRO A 50 -12.03 -7.85 6.67
N GLU A 51 -13.27 -8.30 6.89
CA GLU A 51 -13.84 -9.44 6.17
C GLU A 51 -13.84 -9.16 4.67
N ASP A 52 -13.54 -10.20 3.87
CA ASP A 52 -13.48 -10.16 2.40
C ASP A 52 -12.56 -9.06 1.81
N ALA A 53 -11.52 -8.63 2.53
CA ALA A 53 -10.58 -7.63 2.05
C ALA A 53 -9.18 -8.21 1.81
N THR A 54 -8.57 -7.83 0.69
CA THR A 54 -7.24 -8.29 0.28
C THR A 54 -6.17 -7.32 0.79
N PRO A 55 -5.12 -7.77 1.50
CA PRO A 55 -4.01 -6.91 1.91
C PRO A 55 -3.16 -6.52 0.68
N LEU A 56 -2.76 -5.25 0.61
CA LEU A 56 -2.00 -4.70 -0.52
C LEU A 56 -0.50 -4.56 -0.23
N LEU A 57 -0.11 -4.27 1.02
CA LEU A 57 1.31 -4.18 1.38
C LEU A 57 1.85 -5.59 1.63
N SER A 58 2.89 -5.95 0.88
CA SER A 58 3.64 -7.21 1.00
C SER A 58 5.13 -6.94 1.20
N ARG A 59 5.84 -7.89 1.82
CA ARG A 59 7.27 -7.77 2.12
C ARG A 59 8.09 -8.16 0.89
N TYR A 60 8.91 -7.23 0.39
CA TYR A 60 9.80 -7.46 -0.77
C TYR A 60 11.27 -7.58 -0.36
N VAL A 61 11.63 -7.03 0.80
CA VAL A 61 12.98 -7.08 1.36
C VAL A 61 12.89 -7.54 2.80
N GLU A 62 13.74 -8.49 3.17
CA GLU A 62 13.84 -9.03 4.52
C GLU A 62 15.31 -9.16 4.90
N HIS A 63 15.73 -8.52 5.99
CA HIS A 63 17.12 -8.49 6.47
C HIS A 63 18.15 -8.17 5.36
N GLY A 64 17.83 -7.22 4.48
CA GLY A 64 18.68 -6.81 3.36
C GLY A 64 18.63 -7.73 2.12
N THR A 65 17.87 -8.82 2.16
CA THR A 65 17.69 -9.75 1.04
C THR A 65 16.39 -9.47 0.30
N ILE A 66 16.44 -9.44 -1.02
CA ILE A 66 15.23 -9.32 -1.86
C ILE A 66 14.52 -10.68 -1.89
N VAL A 67 13.32 -10.74 -1.32
CA VAL A 67 12.51 -11.98 -1.18
C VAL A 67 11.38 -12.08 -2.22
N ALA A 68 11.05 -10.98 -2.90
CA ALA A 68 10.07 -10.98 -3.98
C ALA A 68 10.53 -10.07 -5.13
N ARG A 69 10.29 -10.49 -6.38
CA ARG A 69 10.62 -9.73 -7.59
C ARG A 69 9.41 -9.72 -8.51
N PRO A 70 8.65 -8.61 -8.58
CA PRO A 70 7.47 -8.52 -9.42
C PRO A 70 7.90 -8.37 -10.88
N LYS A 71 7.09 -8.87 -11.81
CA LYS A 71 7.30 -8.67 -13.24
C LYS A 71 6.62 -7.40 -13.72
N MET A 72 7.18 -6.79 -14.76
CA MET A 72 6.62 -5.57 -15.35
C MET A 72 5.29 -5.84 -16.04
N GLU A 73 5.13 -7.03 -16.62
CA GLU A 73 3.92 -7.49 -17.31
C GLU A 73 2.74 -7.55 -16.34
N ASP A 74 2.93 -8.15 -15.16
CA ASP A 74 1.92 -8.24 -14.10
C ASP A 74 1.45 -6.84 -13.64
N ALA A 75 2.38 -5.89 -13.54
CA ALA A 75 2.06 -4.51 -13.16
C ALA A 75 1.22 -3.81 -14.24
N ARG A 76 1.57 -4.00 -15.52
CA ARG A 76 0.83 -3.44 -16.65
C ARG A 76 -0.57 -4.03 -16.75
N GLU A 77 -0.69 -5.35 -16.67
CA GLU A 77 -1.98 -6.05 -16.70
C GLU A 77 -2.90 -5.57 -15.58
N ARG A 78 -2.39 -5.47 -14.34
CA ARG A 78 -3.16 -4.94 -13.21
C ARG A 78 -3.67 -3.52 -13.44
N VAL A 79 -2.86 -2.65 -14.05
CA VAL A 79 -3.29 -1.26 -14.37
C VAL A 79 -4.38 -1.28 -15.44
N LEU A 80 -4.19 -2.05 -16.52
CA LEU A 80 -5.15 -2.14 -17.61
C LEU A 80 -6.50 -2.69 -17.15
N SER A 81 -6.51 -3.75 -16.34
CA SER A 81 -7.75 -4.30 -15.76
C SER A 81 -8.55 -3.24 -15.00
N ARG A 82 -7.87 -2.45 -14.15
CA ARG A 82 -8.52 -1.41 -13.34
C ARG A 82 -9.05 -0.24 -14.16
N LEU A 83 -8.35 0.13 -15.23
CA LEU A 83 -8.82 1.18 -16.14
C LEU A 83 -10.07 0.74 -16.90
N SER A 84 -10.14 -0.53 -17.30
CA SER A 84 -11.34 -1.09 -17.93
C SER A 84 -12.54 -1.07 -17.00
N ASP A 85 -12.35 -1.43 -15.72
CA ASP A 85 -13.42 -1.38 -14.71
C ASP A 85 -13.93 0.06 -14.51
N LEU A 86 -13.01 1.05 -14.51
CA LEU A 86 -13.36 2.47 -14.36
C LEU A 86 -14.04 3.08 -15.59
N ALA A 87 -13.80 2.53 -16.78
CA ALA A 87 -14.38 3.00 -18.04
C ALA A 87 -15.75 2.36 -18.35
N GLY A 88 -16.14 1.33 -17.59
CA GLY A 88 -17.43 0.66 -17.68
C GLY A 88 -18.50 1.21 -16.71
N GLU A 89 -18.13 2.14 -15.83
CA GLU A 89 -19.04 2.99 -15.04
C GLU A 89 -19.38 4.28 -15.80
#